data_AF-L1J5Y2-F1
#
_entry.id   AF-L1J5Y2-F1
#
_cell.length_a   1.000
_cell.length_b   1.000
_cell.length_c   1.000
_cell.angle_alpha   90.00
_cell.angle_beta   90.00
_cell.angle_gamma   90.00
#
_symmetry.space_group_name_H-M   'P 1'
#
loop_
_entity.id
_entity.type
_entity.pdbx_description
1 polymer ?
#
loop_
_entity_poly.entity_id
_entity_poly.type
_entity_poly.pdbx_seq_one_letter_code
_entity_poly.pdbx_strand_id
1 'polypeptide(L)'
;MPISCHGVRVRVVTAGIGVSWFNDVSTGCFRVAGFTRNSSAAESGVIQAGDVLLEVDGIPAMQKSLRDVAMMILGPPGTTVTLRLLPANESLPPNSNSVIKEITLIRRSIRQE
;
A
#
# COMPACT_ATOMS: atom_id res chain seq x y z
N MET A 1 43.72 -13.63 15.19
CA MET A 1 43.41 -14.13 13.83
C MET A 1 41.91 -13.95 13.63
N PRO A 2 41.43 -13.16 12.66
CA PRO A 2 40.04 -12.70 12.62
C PRO A 2 39.08 -13.79 12.15
N ILE A 3 38.00 -13.98 12.89
CA ILE A 3 36.83 -14.75 12.47
C ILE A 3 36.15 -14.00 11.31
N SER A 4 36.27 -14.56 10.11
CA SER A 4 35.56 -14.07 8.92
C SER A 4 34.06 -14.21 9.14
N CYS A 5 33.40 -13.11 9.50
CA CYS A 5 31.95 -12.99 9.50
C CYS A 5 31.45 -13.28 8.08
N HIS A 6 30.82 -14.43 7.87
CA HIS A 6 30.14 -14.76 6.63
C HIS A 6 29.07 -13.71 6.36
N GLY A 7 29.32 -12.85 5.39
CA GLY A 7 28.34 -11.88 4.89
C GLY A 7 27.16 -12.62 4.29
N VAL A 8 26.11 -12.81 5.08
CA VAL A 8 24.81 -13.27 4.60
C VAL A 8 24.30 -12.21 3.63
N ARG A 9 24.41 -12.48 2.34
CA ARG A 9 23.88 -11.62 1.28
C ARG A 9 22.36 -11.80 1.28
N VAL A 10 21.67 -11.08 2.17
CA VAL A 10 20.21 -11.01 2.18
C VAL A 10 19.80 -10.42 0.83
N ARG A 11 19.33 -11.27 -0.09
CA ARG A 11 18.55 -10.79 -1.23
C ARG A 11 17.30 -10.17 -0.64
N VAL A 12 17.26 -8.85 -0.58
CA VAL A 12 16.03 -8.10 -0.29
C VAL A 12 15.07 -8.33 -1.45
N VAL A 13 14.30 -9.41 -1.36
CA VAL A 13 13.15 -9.66 -2.22
C VAL A 13 12.07 -8.70 -1.73
N THR A 14 11.98 -7.50 -2.29
CA THR A 14 10.90 -6.59 -1.93
C THR A 14 9.58 -7.17 -2.43
N ALA A 15 8.61 -7.26 -1.52
CA ALA A 15 7.27 -7.72 -1.82
C ALA A 15 6.31 -6.56 -1.64
N GLY A 16 5.54 -6.30 -2.70
CA GLY A 16 4.46 -5.34 -2.66
C GLY A 16 3.16 -5.97 -2.21
N ILE A 17 2.15 -5.11 -2.18
CA ILE A 17 0.76 -5.48 -1.91
C ILE A 17 -0.05 -5.57 -3.21
N GLY A 18 0.61 -5.35 -4.36
CA GLY A 18 0.03 -5.37 -5.71
C GLY A 18 -1.07 -4.34 -5.90
N VAL A 19 -0.78 -3.09 -5.54
CA VAL A 19 -1.66 -1.93 -5.73
C VAL A 19 -0.92 -0.91 -6.58
N SER A 20 -1.60 -0.40 -7.60
CA SER A 20 -1.13 0.70 -8.44
C SER A 20 -1.72 2.01 -7.92
N TRP A 21 -0.88 3.03 -7.78
CA TRP A 21 -1.26 4.34 -7.25
C TRP A 21 -1.06 5.41 -8.31
N PHE A 22 -1.96 6.36 -8.38
CA PHE A 22 -1.77 7.59 -9.14
C PHE A 22 -1.97 8.78 -8.22
N ASN A 23 -1.18 9.83 -8.46
CA ASN A 23 -1.36 11.08 -7.75
C ASN A 23 -2.45 11.88 -8.48
N ASP A 24 -3.52 12.19 -7.76
CA ASP A 24 -4.62 13.01 -8.27
C ASP A 24 -4.28 14.49 -8.03
N VAL A 25 -3.84 15.17 -9.10
CA VAL A 25 -3.38 16.57 -9.02
C VAL A 25 -4.48 17.52 -8.53
N SER A 26 -5.75 17.15 -8.72
CA SER A 26 -6.91 17.94 -8.30
C SER A 26 -7.12 17.93 -6.79
N THR A 27 -6.82 16.82 -6.12
CA THR A 27 -7.02 16.67 -4.66
C THR A 27 -5.71 16.64 -3.89
N GLY A 28 -4.56 16.47 -4.56
CA GLY A 28 -3.26 16.26 -3.92
C GLY A 28 -3.15 14.94 -3.16
N CYS A 29 -4.08 14.00 -3.44
CA CYS A 29 -4.18 12.72 -2.77
C CYS A 29 -3.76 11.58 -3.69
N PHE A 30 -3.28 10.48 -3.11
CA PHE A 30 -3.01 9.26 -3.87
C PHE A 30 -4.30 8.47 -4.04
N ARG A 31 -4.63 8.13 -5.27
CA ARG A 31 -5.77 7.28 -5.60
C ARG A 31 -5.30 5.93 -6.11
N VAL A 32 -6.12 4.93 -5.85
CA VAL A 32 -5.88 3.58 -6.36
C VAL A 32 -6.20 3.55 -7.85
N ALA A 33 -5.16 3.36 -8.69
CA ALA A 33 -5.31 3.17 -10.13
C ALA A 33 -5.87 1.77 -10.45
N GLY A 34 -5.50 0.78 -9.66
CA GLY A 34 -5.88 -0.61 -9.86
C GLY A 34 -5.05 -1.57 -9.01
N PHE A 35 -5.22 -2.86 -9.26
CA PHE A 35 -4.57 -3.92 -8.50
C PHE A 35 -3.91 -4.91 -9.43
N THR A 36 -2.80 -5.49 -8.96
CA THR A 36 -2.18 -6.64 -9.60
C THR A 36 -3.01 -7.89 -9.33
N ARG A 37 -3.21 -8.71 -10.36
CA ARG A 37 -3.88 -10.01 -10.21
C ARG A 37 -3.10 -10.90 -9.23
N ASN A 38 -3.79 -11.65 -8.38
CA ASN A 38 -3.20 -12.48 -7.31
C ASN A 38 -2.45 -11.70 -6.22
N SER A 39 -2.81 -10.44 -5.97
CA SER A 39 -2.27 -9.65 -4.87
C SER A 39 -3.15 -9.73 -3.62
N SER A 40 -2.55 -9.54 -2.43
CA SER A 40 -3.28 -9.52 -1.16
C SER A 40 -4.37 -8.43 -1.16
N ALA A 41 -4.11 -7.28 -1.81
CA ALA A 41 -5.09 -6.20 -1.94
C ALA A 41 -6.29 -6.58 -2.80
N ALA A 42 -6.04 -7.25 -3.93
CA ALA A 42 -7.09 -7.73 -4.82
C ALA A 42 -7.91 -8.87 -4.18
N GLU A 43 -7.25 -9.81 -3.50
CA GLU A 43 -7.91 -10.93 -2.81
C GLU A 43 -8.81 -10.45 -1.67
N SER A 44 -8.43 -9.37 -0.99
CA SER A 44 -9.25 -8.89 0.12
C SER A 44 -10.56 -8.23 -0.32
N GLY A 45 -10.64 -7.69 -1.53
CA GLY A 45 -11.86 -7.07 -2.07
C GLY A 45 -12.36 -5.79 -1.37
N VAL A 46 -11.72 -5.36 -0.26
CA VAL A 46 -12.08 -4.15 0.48
C VAL A 46 -11.66 -2.89 -0.29
N ILE A 47 -10.49 -2.95 -0.93
CA ILE A 47 -9.94 -1.85 -1.72
C ILE A 47 -10.48 -1.93 -3.13
N GLN A 48 -10.96 -0.81 -3.66
CA GLN A 48 -11.46 -0.67 -5.03
C GLN A 48 -10.69 0.42 -5.77
N ALA A 49 -10.69 0.33 -7.10
CA ALA A 49 -10.08 1.36 -7.93
C ALA A 49 -10.86 2.68 -7.73
N GLY A 50 -10.14 3.77 -7.53
CA GLY A 50 -10.71 5.08 -7.18
C GLY A 50 -10.72 5.40 -5.68
N ASP A 51 -10.51 4.43 -4.79
CA ASP A 51 -10.32 4.72 -3.37
C ASP A 51 -9.13 5.68 -3.15
N VAL A 52 -9.26 6.60 -2.20
CA VAL A 52 -8.23 7.59 -1.85
C VAL A 52 -7.41 7.08 -0.68
N LEU A 53 -6.10 6.98 -0.84
CA LEU A 53 -5.18 6.65 0.23
C LEU A 53 -5.03 7.82 1.19
N LEU A 54 -5.40 7.60 2.45
CA LEU A 54 -5.14 8.53 3.55
C LEU A 54 -3.81 8.18 4.22
N GLU A 55 -3.68 6.93 4.67
CA GLU A 55 -2.56 6.48 5.51
C GLU A 55 -2.09 5.07 5.14
N VAL A 56 -0.79 4.83 5.29
CA VAL A 56 -0.12 3.54 5.12
C VAL A 56 0.65 3.25 6.40
N ASP A 57 0.33 2.15 7.06
CA ASP A 57 0.94 1.71 8.32
C ASP A 57 0.80 2.74 9.45
N GLY A 58 -0.28 3.52 9.43
CA GLY A 58 -0.48 4.66 10.34
C GLY A 58 0.36 5.89 10.01
N ILE A 59 1.04 5.91 8.85
CA ILE A 59 1.79 7.05 8.34
C ILE A 59 0.95 7.72 7.24
N PRO A 60 0.64 9.03 7.34
CA PRO A 60 -0.09 9.73 6.29
C PRO A 60 0.71 9.72 4.99
N ALA A 61 0.09 9.21 3.93
CA ALA A 61 0.66 9.20 2.59
C ALA A 61 0.40 10.54 1.86
N MET A 62 -0.57 11.33 2.34
CA MET A 62 -0.74 12.72 1.93
C MET A 62 0.57 13.49 2.13
N GLN A 63 0.96 14.30 1.15
CA GLN A 63 2.23 15.06 1.11
C GLN A 63 3.52 14.22 0.96
N LYS A 64 3.45 12.89 0.93
CA LYS A 64 4.61 12.04 0.62
C LYS A 64 4.86 11.93 -0.87
N SER A 65 6.11 11.64 -1.24
CA SER A 65 6.45 11.34 -2.63
C SER A 65 5.95 9.95 -3.02
N LEU A 66 5.54 9.78 -4.28
CA LEU A 66 5.09 8.48 -4.81
C LEU A 66 6.12 7.37 -4.57
N ARG A 67 7.42 7.71 -4.60
CA ARG A 67 8.52 6.79 -4.27
C ARG A 67 8.53 6.37 -2.79
N ASP A 68 8.29 7.30 -1.88
CA ASP A 68 8.25 7.05 -0.43
C ASP A 68 7.06 6.14 -0.08
N VAL A 69 5.89 6.47 -0.62
CA VAL A 69 4.68 5.66 -0.50
C VAL A 69 4.89 4.28 -1.11
N ALA A 70 5.46 4.20 -2.31
CA ALA A 70 5.80 2.94 -2.94
C ALA A 70 6.77 2.12 -2.07
N MET A 71 7.77 2.73 -1.42
CA MET A 71 8.68 2.04 -0.51
C MET A 71 8.02 1.61 0.82
N MET A 72 7.04 2.37 1.33
CA MET A 72 6.25 1.94 2.50
C MET A 72 5.39 0.72 2.18
N ILE A 73 4.90 0.64 0.95
CA ILE A 73 4.07 -0.44 0.43
C ILE A 73 4.93 -1.65 0.01
N LEU A 74 6.06 -1.40 -0.65
CA LEU A 74 7.07 -2.36 -1.09
C LEU A 74 8.10 -2.55 0.02
N GLY A 75 7.76 -3.41 0.98
CA GLY A 75 8.67 -3.75 2.08
C GLY A 75 9.27 -5.15 1.94
N PRO A 76 9.93 -5.63 3.01
CA PRO A 76 10.36 -7.01 3.09
C PRO A 76 9.16 -7.98 2.98
N PRO A 77 9.35 -9.16 2.38
CA PRO A 77 8.31 -10.14 2.24
C PRO A 77 7.97 -10.73 3.61
N GLY A 78 6.68 -10.95 3.87
CA GLY A 78 6.21 -11.48 5.15
C GLY A 78 5.96 -10.42 6.23
N THR A 79 6.12 -9.13 5.95
CA THR A 79 5.60 -8.08 6.84
C THR A 79 4.12 -7.79 6.56
N THR A 80 3.38 -7.36 7.56
CA THR A 80 2.05 -6.76 7.41
C THR A 80 2.16 -5.27 7.12
N VAL A 81 1.15 -4.72 6.45
CA VAL A 81 1.00 -3.29 6.21
C VAL A 81 -0.49 -2.96 6.28
N THR A 82 -0.82 -1.92 7.05
CA THR A 82 -2.20 -1.50 7.23
C THR A 82 -2.51 -0.30 6.35
N LEU A 83 -3.46 -0.40 5.43
CA LEU A 83 -3.85 0.71 4.57
C LEU A 83 -5.16 1.31 5.07
N ARG A 84 -5.24 2.63 5.15
CA ARG A 84 -6.48 3.37 5.36
C ARG A 84 -6.85 4.10 4.10
N LEU A 85 -8.00 3.75 3.54
CA LEU A 85 -8.51 4.35 2.33
C LEU A 85 -9.91 4.94 2.54
N LEU A 86 -10.19 5.99 1.79
CA LEU A 86 -11.49 6.64 1.76
C LEU A 86 -12.22 6.26 0.46
N PRO A 87 -13.44 5.69 0.55
CA PRO A 87 -14.23 5.34 -0.63
C PRO A 87 -14.63 6.57 -1.44
N ALA A 88 -14.27 6.58 -2.72
CA ALA A 88 -14.72 7.62 -3.65
C ALA A 88 -16.25 7.63 -3.86
N ASN A 89 -16.94 6.52 -3.55
CA ASN A 89 -18.40 6.42 -3.66
C ASN A 89 -19.14 7.13 -2.49
N GLU A 90 -18.46 7.48 -1.39
CA GLU A 90 -19.01 8.35 -0.34
C GLU A 90 -18.69 9.82 -0.66
N SER A 91 -19.28 10.31 -1.76
CA SER A 91 -19.38 11.76 -1.99
C SER A 91 -20.63 12.27 -1.28
N LEU A 92 -20.65 12.28 0.07
CA LEU A 92 -21.81 12.73 0.84
C LEU A 92 -21.41 13.52 2.10
N PRO A 93 -22.27 14.46 2.55
CA PRO A 93 -21.93 15.70 3.28
C PRO A 93 -21.23 15.49 4.63
N PRO A 94 -20.61 16.55 5.20
CA PRO A 94 -19.77 16.51 6.41
C PRO A 94 -20.47 16.10 7.72
N ASN A 95 -21.64 15.44 7.68
CA ASN A 95 -22.46 15.12 8.85
C ASN A 95 -22.75 13.62 9.06
N SER A 96 -22.26 12.71 8.21
CA SER A 96 -22.60 11.29 8.31
C SER A 96 -21.36 10.41 8.16
N ASN A 97 -20.71 10.14 9.30
CA ASN A 97 -19.92 8.93 9.56
C ASN A 97 -19.08 8.39 8.37
N SER A 98 -18.11 9.17 7.86
CA SER A 98 -17.22 8.73 6.77
C SER A 98 -16.59 7.39 7.11
N VAL A 99 -16.95 6.34 6.38
CA VAL A 99 -16.49 4.98 6.69
C VAL A 99 -15.10 4.78 6.07
N ILE A 100 -14.07 5.15 6.83
CA ILE A 100 -12.67 4.87 6.44
C ILE A 100 -12.47 3.35 6.38
N LYS A 101 -12.03 2.85 5.24
CA LYS A 101 -11.67 1.45 5.03
C LYS A 101 -10.27 1.21 5.56
N GLU A 102 -10.16 0.63 6.75
CA GLU A 102 -8.89 0.12 7.29
C GLU A 102 -8.72 -1.36 6.93
N ILE A 103 -7.58 -1.71 6.35
CA ILE A 103 -7.28 -3.08 5.96
C ILE A 103 -5.82 -3.44 6.23
N THR A 104 -5.61 -4.57 6.89
CA THR A 104 -4.27 -5.12 7.14
C THR A 104 -3.96 -6.20 6.11
N LEU A 105 -2.94 -5.95 5.29
CA LEU A 105 -2.50 -6.86 4.23
C LEU A 105 -1.10 -7.38 4.52
N ILE A 106 -0.84 -8.64 4.17
CA ILE A 106 0.51 -9.20 4.20
C ILE A 106 1.22 -8.95 2.87
N ARG A 107 2.49 -8.53 2.94
CA ARG A 107 3.39 -8.38 1.80
C ARG A 107 3.75 -9.77 1.27
N ARG A 108 3.12 -10.18 0.16
CA ARG A 108 3.43 -11.43 -0.54
C ARG A 108 4.29 -11.14 -1.76
N SER A 109 5.37 -11.90 -1.92
CA SER A 109 6.18 -11.85 -3.14
C SER A 109 5.39 -12.50 -4.27
N ILE A 110 4.61 -11.71 -5.00
CA ILE A 110 3.94 -12.16 -6.22
C ILE A 110 5.03 -12.34 -7.27
N ARG A 111 5.40 -13.59 -7.57
CA ARG A 111 6.20 -13.89 -8.75
C ARG A 111 5.30 -13.64 -9.95
N GLN A 112 5.58 -12.60 -10.73
CA GLN A 112 5.05 -12.53 -12.09
C GLN A 112 5.81 -13.60 -12.87
N GLU A 113 5.15 -14.73 -13.13
CA GLU A 113 5.61 -15.75 -14.08
C GLU A 113 5.40 -15.29 -15.52
#